data_AF-A0A971E613-F1
#
_entry.id   AF-A0A971E613-F1
#
_cell.length_a   1.000
_cell.length_b   1.000
_cell.length_c   1.000
_cell.angle_alpha   90.00
_cell.angle_beta   90.00
_cell.angle_gamma   90.00
#
_symmetry.space_group_name_H-M   'P 1'
#
loop_
_entity.id
_entity.type
_entity.pdbx_description
1 polymer ?
#
loop_
_entity_poly.entity_id
_entity_poly.type
_entity_poly.pdbx_seq_one_letter_code
_entity_poly.pdbx_strand_id
1 'polypeptide(L)'
;MTEDLGRSTGRELNRDLRLWYTRPADPRAWVEALPIGNGRLGGMVFGGVRVEHIQLNEDSVWYGGPRDRNNPDALQYLPEIRRLILSGRPAEAERLATLALSGTPESERHYQPLGDLFVEMTGHGAAVSDYMRELDLNDAVARVSYTADGVRFTREIFVSAVDQVMVLRFCADRPGMISLKVRITRDRYYDRVRKEPPNGLMMEGYCGGEGGSIFRSLVAAQPEGGTIRLIGESLLVEEADAVTLLLSAATTFRYADPDTACRSMVHAAARKQYEQLKREHISEYRSLFSTLSLSLSAEDSLTGLDGGSSCAGELS
;
A
#
# COMPACT_ATOMS: atom_id res chain seq x y z
N MET A 1 -52.22 19.53 10.84
CA MET A 1 -51.73 18.50 11.78
C MET A 1 -50.45 17.97 11.19
N THR A 2 -49.38 18.11 11.95
CA THR A 2 -47.98 17.86 11.60
C THR A 2 -47.76 16.40 11.23
N GLU A 3 -47.31 16.14 10.00
CA GLU A 3 -46.68 14.87 9.64
C GLU A 3 -45.25 14.87 10.18
N ASP A 4 -45.00 13.87 11.01
CA ASP A 4 -43.75 13.60 11.68
C ASP A 4 -42.76 12.98 10.68
N LEU A 5 -41.83 13.81 10.19
CA LEU A 5 -40.66 13.34 9.43
C LEU A 5 -39.70 12.67 10.42
N GLY A 6 -39.97 11.41 10.73
CA GLY A 6 -39.10 10.53 11.48
C GLY A 6 -37.73 10.44 10.81
N ARG A 7 -36.73 11.08 11.42
CA ARG A 7 -35.31 10.89 11.11
C ARG A 7 -34.91 9.45 11.45
N SER A 8 -34.95 8.54 10.47
CA SER A 8 -34.14 7.32 10.53
C SER A 8 -32.76 7.62 9.95
N THR A 9 -31.78 7.89 10.81
CA THR A 9 -30.37 8.03 10.39
C THR A 9 -29.53 6.92 10.99
N GLY A 10 -29.88 5.69 10.64
CA GLY A 10 -28.94 4.57 10.58
C GLY A 10 -28.84 4.18 9.11
N ARG A 11 -27.83 4.69 8.40
CA ARG A 11 -27.59 4.34 6.98
C ARG A 11 -27.05 2.91 6.99
N GLU A 12 -27.86 1.92 6.60
CA GLU A 12 -27.35 0.55 6.42
C GLU A 12 -26.27 0.58 5.34
N LEU A 13 -25.06 0.15 5.70
CA LEU A 13 -23.93 0.05 4.80
C LEU A 13 -24.18 -1.07 3.80
N ASN A 14 -24.00 -0.79 2.51
CA ASN A 14 -24.13 -1.79 1.46
C ASN A 14 -23.01 -2.84 1.61
N ARG A 15 -23.38 -4.06 1.98
CA ARG A 15 -22.43 -5.17 2.22
C ARG A 15 -21.77 -5.69 0.95
N ASP A 16 -22.21 -5.26 -0.23
CA ASP A 16 -21.69 -5.73 -1.52
C ASP A 16 -20.57 -4.84 -2.09
N LEU A 17 -20.15 -3.78 -1.39
CA LEU A 17 -19.05 -2.91 -1.84
C LEU A 17 -17.67 -3.51 -1.53
N ARG A 18 -17.33 -4.58 -2.24
CA ARG A 18 -16.03 -5.25 -2.12
C ARG A 18 -15.50 -5.74 -3.46
N LEU A 19 -14.18 -5.73 -3.59
CA LEU A 19 -13.46 -6.48 -4.64
C LEU A 19 -13.05 -7.81 -4.01
N TRP A 20 -13.39 -8.96 -4.60
CA TRP A 20 -13.07 -10.26 -4.01
C TRP A 20 -12.62 -11.30 -5.05
N TYR A 21 -11.78 -12.24 -4.62
CA TYR A 21 -11.15 -13.24 -5.47
C TYR A 21 -10.90 -14.55 -4.70
N THR A 22 -11.11 -15.68 -5.38
CA THR A 22 -10.92 -17.03 -4.82
C THR A 22 -9.51 -17.60 -5.04
N ARG A 23 -8.57 -16.77 -5.50
CA ARG A 23 -7.16 -17.13 -5.64
C ARG A 23 -6.24 -15.95 -5.31
N PRO A 24 -5.00 -16.20 -4.84
CA PRO A 24 -3.97 -15.17 -4.72
C PRO A 24 -3.69 -14.48 -6.06
N ALA A 25 -3.16 -13.26 -6.02
CA ALA A 25 -2.59 -12.62 -7.21
C ALA A 25 -1.36 -13.42 -7.71
N ASP A 26 -1.14 -13.49 -9.04
CA ASP A 26 0.13 -13.99 -9.59
C ASP A 26 1.26 -13.05 -9.11
N PRO A 27 2.35 -13.57 -8.48
CA PRO A 27 3.49 -12.75 -8.03
C PRO A 27 4.15 -11.90 -9.13
N ARG A 28 3.91 -12.21 -10.42
CA ARG A 28 4.40 -11.45 -11.58
C ARG A 28 3.38 -10.47 -12.13
N ALA A 29 2.12 -10.53 -11.67
CA ALA A 29 1.02 -9.70 -12.13
C ALA A 29 0.60 -8.70 -11.03
N TRP A 30 1.38 -7.63 -10.87
CA TRP A 30 1.10 -6.56 -9.90
C TRP A 30 -0.32 -6.01 -9.98
N VAL A 31 -0.90 -5.96 -11.19
CA VAL A 31 -2.26 -5.47 -11.44
C VAL A 31 -3.37 -6.32 -10.82
N GLU A 32 -3.07 -7.54 -10.37
CA GLU A 32 -4.04 -8.38 -9.66
C GLU A 32 -4.08 -8.12 -8.13
N ALA A 33 -3.08 -7.41 -7.59
CA ALA A 33 -3.00 -7.10 -6.16
C ALA A 33 -4.00 -5.99 -5.75
N LEU A 34 -4.37 -5.98 -4.46
CA LEU A 34 -5.36 -5.04 -3.92
C LEU A 34 -4.67 -3.79 -3.35
N PRO A 35 -5.00 -2.57 -3.82
CA PRO A 35 -4.42 -1.34 -3.31
C PRO A 35 -5.02 -0.93 -1.96
N ILE A 36 -4.15 -0.49 -1.05
CA ILE A 36 -4.51 0.15 0.22
C ILE A 36 -3.58 1.36 0.44
N GLY A 37 -4.05 2.38 1.17
CA GLY A 37 -3.22 3.53 1.50
C GLY A 37 -3.92 4.60 2.33
N ASN A 38 -3.13 5.50 2.91
CA ASN A 38 -3.61 6.63 3.71
C ASN A 38 -3.30 8.00 3.08
N GLY A 39 -3.11 8.03 1.76
CA GLY A 39 -2.66 9.21 1.01
C GLY A 39 -1.14 9.44 1.03
N ARG A 40 -0.41 8.85 2.00
CA ARG A 40 1.05 8.95 2.11
C ARG A 40 1.75 7.61 1.94
N LEU A 41 1.40 6.64 2.79
CA LEU A 41 1.87 5.26 2.73
C LEU A 41 0.86 4.42 1.95
N GLY A 42 1.35 3.56 1.07
CA GLY A 42 0.55 2.68 0.24
C GLY A 42 1.10 1.26 0.19
N GLY A 43 0.23 0.32 -0.10
CA GLY A 43 0.56 -1.10 -0.26
C GLY A 43 -0.29 -1.76 -1.34
N MET A 44 0.33 -2.67 -2.08
CA MET A 44 -0.37 -3.57 -3.01
C MET A 44 -0.33 -4.97 -2.43
N VAL A 45 -1.48 -5.48 -1.97
CA VAL A 45 -1.61 -6.74 -1.24
C VAL A 45 -1.87 -7.90 -2.20
N PHE A 46 -0.96 -8.87 -2.25
CA PHE A 46 -1.05 -10.01 -3.18
C PHE A 46 -1.90 -11.17 -2.63
N GLY A 47 -1.93 -11.36 -1.31
CA GLY A 47 -2.71 -12.39 -0.64
C GLY A 47 -2.10 -13.80 -0.73
N GLY A 48 -0.80 -13.93 -0.98
CA GLY A 48 -0.13 -15.24 -1.16
C GLY A 48 -0.26 -16.13 0.09
N VAL A 49 -0.44 -17.44 -0.10
CA VAL A 49 -0.76 -18.38 1.00
C VAL A 49 0.46 -18.78 1.84
N ARG A 50 1.61 -19.01 1.20
CA ARG A 50 2.87 -19.34 1.90
C ARG A 50 3.72 -18.10 2.16
N VAL A 51 3.70 -17.17 1.22
CA VAL A 51 4.41 -15.89 1.33
C VAL A 51 3.40 -14.82 0.99
N GLU A 52 3.02 -14.03 1.97
CA GLU A 52 2.38 -12.75 1.72
C GLU A 52 3.42 -11.79 1.13
N HIS A 53 3.00 -11.05 0.12
CA HIS A 53 3.80 -10.01 -0.51
C HIS A 53 2.97 -8.73 -0.52
N ILE A 54 3.56 -7.68 0.02
CA ILE A 54 3.04 -6.33 -0.10
C ILE A 54 4.13 -5.47 -0.72
N GLN A 55 3.88 -5.03 -1.95
CA GLN A 55 4.72 -4.01 -2.56
C GLN A 55 4.36 -2.66 -1.92
N LEU A 56 5.37 -1.91 -1.47
CA LEU A 56 5.24 -0.73 -0.64
C LEU A 56 5.52 0.56 -1.40
N ASN A 57 4.75 1.59 -1.08
CA ASN A 57 4.92 2.94 -1.58
C ASN A 57 4.92 3.95 -0.42
N GLU A 58 5.79 4.94 -0.49
CA GLU A 58 5.67 6.18 0.27
C GLU A 58 5.78 7.32 -0.74
N ASP A 59 4.80 8.20 -0.77
CA ASP A 59 4.58 9.19 -1.84
C ASP A 59 5.70 10.24 -2.00
N SER A 60 6.64 10.35 -1.04
CA SER A 60 7.83 11.22 -1.14
C SER A 60 9.12 10.49 -1.50
N VAL A 61 9.05 9.20 -1.84
CA VAL A 61 10.20 8.45 -2.36
C VAL A 61 10.37 8.75 -3.85
N TRP A 62 11.17 9.77 -4.15
CA TRP A 62 11.47 10.23 -5.51
C TRP A 62 12.98 10.28 -5.75
N TYR A 63 13.41 9.90 -6.96
CA TYR A 63 14.81 10.02 -7.35
C TYR A 63 15.22 11.49 -7.50
N GLY A 64 16.27 11.92 -6.82
CA GLY A 64 16.82 13.26 -6.87
C GLY A 64 16.02 14.31 -6.09
N GLY A 65 16.65 15.46 -5.88
CA GLY A 65 16.05 16.60 -5.19
C GLY A 65 15.55 17.70 -6.12
N PRO A 66 15.22 18.88 -5.56
CA PRO A 66 14.86 20.07 -6.31
C PRO A 66 15.86 20.34 -7.44
N ARG A 67 15.36 20.67 -8.62
CA ARG A 67 16.18 20.92 -9.80
C ARG A 67 15.63 22.09 -10.60
N ASP A 68 16.48 23.05 -10.92
CA ASP A 68 16.13 24.07 -11.91
C ASP A 68 16.06 23.41 -13.29
N ARG A 69 14.92 23.59 -13.95
CA ARG A 69 14.66 23.09 -15.31
C ARG A 69 14.28 24.21 -16.27
N ASN A 70 14.43 25.47 -15.85
CA ASN A 70 14.15 26.60 -16.71
C ASN A 70 15.12 26.57 -17.90
N ASN A 71 14.55 26.64 -19.11
CA ASN A 71 15.37 26.74 -20.31
C ASN A 71 15.86 28.18 -20.48
N PRO A 72 17.18 28.45 -20.42
CA PRO A 72 17.70 29.81 -20.53
C PRO A 72 17.42 30.44 -21.90
N ASP A 73 17.23 29.63 -22.94
CA ASP A 73 16.97 30.09 -24.31
C ASP A 73 15.51 30.52 -24.54
N ALA A 74 14.60 30.14 -23.64
CA ALA A 74 13.16 30.35 -23.82
C ALA A 74 12.80 31.82 -24.07
N LEU A 75 13.34 32.73 -23.26
CA LEU A 75 13.05 34.16 -23.36
C LEU A 75 13.53 34.75 -24.69
N GLN A 76 14.71 34.32 -25.17
CA GLN A 76 15.32 34.82 -26.40
C GLN A 76 14.50 34.43 -27.63
N TYR A 77 14.01 33.18 -27.70
CA TYR A 77 13.32 32.67 -28.89
C TYR A 77 11.80 32.85 -28.86
N LEU A 78 11.21 33.16 -27.71
CA LEU A 78 9.77 33.38 -27.59
C LEU A 78 9.19 34.42 -28.58
N PRO A 79 9.84 35.58 -28.86
CA PRO A 79 9.35 36.51 -29.88
C PRO A 79 9.31 35.91 -31.28
N GLU A 80 10.32 35.14 -31.67
CA GLU A 80 10.40 34.53 -33.00
C GLU A 80 9.38 33.41 -33.17
N ILE A 81 9.19 32.58 -32.14
CA ILE A 81 8.14 31.56 -32.11
C ILE A 81 6.77 32.21 -32.34
N ARG A 82 6.46 33.31 -31.61
CA ARG A 82 5.21 34.06 -31.79
C ARG A 82 5.08 34.62 -33.21
N ARG A 83 6.15 35.16 -33.80
CA ARG A 83 6.16 35.66 -35.18
C ARG A 83 5.86 34.55 -36.20
N LEU A 84 6.46 33.37 -36.04
CA LEU A 84 6.22 32.22 -36.92
C LEU A 84 4.75 31.75 -36.86
N ILE A 85 4.14 31.73 -35.66
CA ILE A 85 2.71 31.44 -35.51
C ILE A 85 1.86 32.48 -36.23
N LEU A 86 2.07 33.77 -35.97
CA LEU A 86 1.27 34.86 -36.55
C LEU A 86 1.44 35.00 -38.07
N SER A 87 2.55 34.51 -38.63
CA SER A 87 2.81 34.48 -40.07
C SER A 87 2.34 33.20 -40.77
N GLY A 88 1.60 32.33 -40.08
CA GLY A 88 1.06 31.10 -40.67
C GLY A 88 2.09 30.00 -40.91
N ARG A 89 3.18 29.97 -40.12
CA ARG A 89 4.27 28.97 -40.22
C ARG A 89 4.36 28.09 -38.95
N PRO A 90 3.28 27.35 -38.58
CA PRO A 90 3.22 26.61 -37.33
C PRO A 90 4.27 25.50 -37.23
N ALA A 91 4.58 24.79 -38.32
CA ALA A 91 5.57 23.71 -38.30
C ALA A 91 7.00 24.20 -37.97
N GLU A 92 7.32 25.44 -38.32
CA GLU A 92 8.60 26.04 -37.96
C GLU A 92 8.60 26.56 -36.52
N ALA A 93 7.48 27.15 -36.09
CA ALA A 93 7.29 27.57 -34.71
C ALA A 93 7.40 26.38 -33.75
N GLU A 94 6.79 25.24 -34.08
CA GLU A 94 6.84 24.00 -33.31
C GLU A 94 8.28 23.50 -33.17
N ARG A 95 9.02 23.38 -34.29
CA ARG A 95 10.43 22.95 -34.25
C ARG A 95 11.28 23.84 -33.34
N LEU A 96 11.10 25.17 -33.42
CA LEU A 96 11.85 26.10 -32.56
C LEU A 96 11.39 26.02 -31.10
N ALA A 97 10.09 25.85 -30.85
CA ALA A 97 9.53 25.69 -29.51
C ALA A 97 10.05 24.44 -28.81
N THR A 98 10.15 23.29 -29.50
CA THR A 98 10.70 22.07 -28.91
C THR A 98 12.16 22.25 -28.44
N LEU A 99 12.94 23.09 -29.13
CA LEU A 99 14.33 23.37 -28.75
C LEU A 99 14.42 24.40 -27.60
N ALA A 100 13.65 25.49 -27.69
CA ALA A 100 13.81 26.64 -26.80
C ALA A 100 12.88 26.63 -25.58
N LEU A 101 11.76 25.91 -25.61
CA LEU A 101 10.75 25.90 -24.54
C LEU A 101 10.71 24.60 -23.73
N SER A 102 11.42 23.54 -24.18
CA SER A 102 11.57 22.31 -23.39
C SER A 102 12.50 22.54 -22.21
N GLY A 103 12.22 21.93 -21.06
CA GLY A 103 13.03 22.12 -19.86
C GLY A 103 14.50 21.69 -20.04
N THR A 104 15.43 22.40 -19.39
CA THR A 104 16.86 22.04 -19.39
C THR A 104 17.37 21.88 -17.95
N PRO A 105 17.69 20.66 -17.50
CA PRO A 105 17.67 19.42 -18.27
C PRO A 105 16.25 18.94 -18.57
N GLU A 106 16.11 18.09 -19.60
CA GLU A 106 14.83 17.60 -20.10
C GLU A 106 14.13 16.68 -19.10
N SER A 107 14.84 15.72 -18.51
CA SER A 107 14.23 14.65 -17.71
C SER A 107 13.65 15.15 -16.38
N GLU A 108 12.48 14.69 -15.96
CA GLU A 108 11.98 15.00 -14.61
C GLU A 108 12.61 14.08 -13.56
N ARG A 109 12.47 14.43 -12.28
CA ARG A 109 12.66 13.46 -11.21
C ARG A 109 11.50 12.46 -11.28
N HIS A 110 11.76 11.18 -11.01
CA HIS A 110 10.75 10.14 -11.14
C HIS A 110 10.46 9.47 -9.80
N TYR A 111 9.21 9.07 -9.64
CA TYR A 111 8.75 8.32 -8.48
C TYR A 111 9.43 6.95 -8.41
N GLN A 112 9.66 6.45 -7.21
CA GLN A 112 10.20 5.11 -6.99
C GLN A 112 9.39 4.34 -5.95
N PRO A 113 9.30 3.00 -6.06
CA PRO A 113 8.76 2.18 -4.98
C PRO A 113 9.62 2.31 -3.72
N LEU A 114 8.98 2.20 -2.56
CA LEU A 114 9.70 2.15 -1.27
C LEU A 114 10.44 0.81 -1.13
N GLY A 115 9.80 -0.28 -1.57
CA GLY A 115 10.32 -1.64 -1.52
C GLY A 115 9.19 -2.65 -1.38
N ASP A 116 9.48 -3.77 -0.74
CA ASP A 116 8.59 -4.91 -0.59
C ASP A 116 8.69 -5.45 0.84
N LEU A 117 7.52 -5.80 1.39
CA LEU A 117 7.40 -6.58 2.61
C LEU A 117 6.98 -8.00 2.24
N PHE A 118 7.80 -8.96 2.64
CA PHE A 118 7.50 -10.39 2.54
C PHE A 118 7.26 -10.96 3.93
N VAL A 119 6.12 -11.62 4.11
CA VAL A 119 5.80 -12.38 5.32
C VAL A 119 5.59 -13.83 4.93
N GLU A 120 6.57 -14.67 5.25
CA GLU A 120 6.52 -16.11 5.02
C GLU A 120 5.86 -16.80 6.21
N MET A 121 4.77 -17.54 5.96
CA MET A 121 4.10 -18.36 6.96
C MET A 121 4.83 -19.71 7.02
N THR A 122 5.47 -20.02 8.16
CA THR A 122 6.38 -21.19 8.30
C THR A 122 5.75 -22.38 9.02
N GLY A 123 4.46 -22.31 9.39
CA GLY A 123 3.80 -23.26 10.30
C GLY A 123 2.70 -24.14 9.70
N HIS A 124 2.42 -24.07 8.40
CA HIS A 124 1.37 -24.89 7.76
C HIS A 124 1.75 -25.35 6.35
N GLY A 125 1.11 -26.42 5.88
CA GLY A 125 1.33 -27.03 4.57
C GLY A 125 0.98 -26.13 3.37
N ALA A 126 1.35 -26.58 2.18
CA ALA A 126 1.11 -25.85 0.93
C ALA A 126 -0.32 -26.00 0.38
N ALA A 127 -1.01 -27.08 0.72
CA ALA A 127 -2.37 -27.33 0.29
C ALA A 127 -3.35 -26.54 1.16
N VAL A 128 -4.25 -25.80 0.53
CA VAL A 128 -5.28 -25.01 1.21
C VAL A 128 -6.65 -25.17 0.56
N SER A 129 -7.70 -24.95 1.35
CA SER A 129 -9.09 -24.85 0.89
C SER A 129 -9.69 -23.51 1.31
N ASP A 130 -10.90 -23.22 0.80
CA ASP A 130 -11.73 -22.09 1.22
C ASP A 130 -11.00 -20.73 1.14
N TYR A 131 -10.12 -20.60 0.14
CA TYR A 131 -9.36 -19.39 -0.06
C TYR A 131 -10.28 -18.26 -0.54
N MET A 132 -10.14 -17.10 0.11
CA MET A 132 -10.74 -15.85 -0.32
C MET A 132 -9.79 -14.70 0.01
N ARG A 133 -9.64 -13.75 -0.92
CA ARG A 133 -9.10 -12.43 -0.62
C ARG A 133 -10.09 -11.36 -1.05
N GLU A 134 -10.20 -10.29 -0.28
CA GLU A 134 -11.10 -9.18 -0.60
C GLU A 134 -10.52 -7.82 -0.16
N LEU A 135 -11.01 -6.75 -0.79
CA LEU A 135 -10.87 -5.38 -0.33
C LEU A 135 -12.27 -4.85 -0.05
N ASP A 136 -12.59 -4.65 1.22
CA ASP A 136 -13.84 -4.04 1.66
C ASP A 136 -13.74 -2.52 1.50
N LEU A 137 -14.57 -1.97 0.60
CA LEU A 137 -14.58 -0.53 0.33
C LEU A 137 -15.37 0.26 1.36
N ASN A 138 -16.17 -0.35 2.23
CA ASN A 138 -16.80 0.36 3.35
C ASN A 138 -15.81 0.62 4.50
N ASP A 139 -14.81 -0.27 4.64
CA ASP A 139 -13.88 -0.26 5.76
C ASP A 139 -12.46 0.14 5.36
N ALA A 140 -12.14 0.12 4.06
CA ALA A 140 -10.77 0.19 3.54
C ALA A 140 -9.84 -0.83 4.21
N VAL A 141 -10.31 -2.08 4.31
CA VAL A 141 -9.56 -3.21 4.88
C VAL A 141 -9.45 -4.31 3.84
N ALA A 142 -8.21 -4.69 3.51
CA ALA A 142 -7.95 -5.89 2.75
C ALA A 142 -7.97 -7.11 3.69
N ARG A 143 -8.65 -8.18 3.29
CA ARG A 143 -8.76 -9.42 4.06
C ARG A 143 -8.34 -10.61 3.23
N VAL A 144 -7.73 -11.58 3.87
CA VAL A 144 -7.45 -12.89 3.25
C VAL A 144 -7.81 -13.98 4.24
N SER A 145 -8.50 -15.03 3.80
CA SER A 145 -8.78 -16.20 4.62
C SER A 145 -8.59 -17.48 3.83
N TYR A 146 -8.14 -18.53 4.50
CA TYR A 146 -7.99 -19.87 3.93
C TYR A 146 -7.90 -20.90 5.06
N THR A 147 -8.12 -22.17 4.72
CA THR A 147 -7.93 -23.28 5.65
C THR A 147 -6.68 -24.07 5.23
N ALA A 148 -5.76 -24.33 6.16
CA ALA A 148 -4.61 -25.19 5.98
C ALA A 148 -4.51 -26.16 7.15
N ASP A 149 -4.32 -27.46 6.89
CA ASP A 149 -4.21 -28.50 7.93
C ASP A 149 -5.38 -28.50 8.94
N GLY A 150 -6.58 -28.15 8.47
CA GLY A 150 -7.80 -28.05 9.29
C GLY A 150 -7.86 -26.82 10.22
N VAL A 151 -6.95 -25.86 10.08
CA VAL A 151 -6.91 -24.59 10.82
C VAL A 151 -7.29 -23.45 9.87
N ARG A 152 -8.20 -22.58 10.30
CA ARG A 152 -8.59 -21.40 9.53
C ARG A 152 -7.67 -20.23 9.86
N PHE A 153 -6.98 -19.74 8.84
CA PHE A 153 -6.12 -18.56 8.91
C PHE A 153 -6.84 -17.34 8.37
N THR A 154 -6.64 -16.20 9.01
CA THR A 154 -7.18 -14.91 8.55
C THR A 154 -6.12 -13.82 8.64
N ARG A 155 -6.13 -12.94 7.65
CA ARG A 155 -5.29 -11.75 7.57
C ARG A 155 -6.18 -10.53 7.38
N GLU A 156 -5.86 -9.45 8.08
CA GLU A 156 -6.47 -8.13 7.85
C GLU A 156 -5.36 -7.11 7.67
N ILE A 157 -5.43 -6.30 6.62
CA ILE A 157 -4.40 -5.35 6.25
C ILE A 157 -5.05 -4.01 5.89
N PHE A 158 -4.57 -2.94 6.52
CA PHE A 158 -5.03 -1.57 6.23
C PHE A 158 -3.90 -0.56 6.51
N VAL A 159 -4.08 0.67 6.04
CA VAL A 159 -3.14 1.77 6.30
C VAL A 159 -3.87 2.88 7.04
N SER A 160 -3.57 3.05 8.33
CA SER A 160 -4.23 4.03 9.19
C SER A 160 -3.73 5.44 8.87
N ALA A 161 -4.64 6.34 8.52
CA ALA A 161 -4.35 7.78 8.41
C ALA A 161 -4.19 8.44 9.79
N VAL A 162 -4.85 7.90 10.82
CA VAL A 162 -4.78 8.42 12.20
C VAL A 162 -3.44 8.07 12.85
N ASP A 163 -2.97 6.84 12.68
CA ASP A 163 -1.76 6.32 13.32
C ASP A 163 -0.51 6.42 12.44
N GLN A 164 -0.69 6.74 11.15
CA GLN A 164 0.39 6.86 10.16
C GLN A 164 1.23 5.58 9.99
N VAL A 165 0.59 4.42 10.16
CA VAL A 165 1.19 3.08 9.97
C VAL A 165 0.30 2.18 9.12
N MET A 166 0.93 1.28 8.37
CA MET A 166 0.29 0.09 7.83
C MET A 166 0.21 -0.98 8.91
N VAL A 167 -0.96 -1.57 9.08
CA VAL A 167 -1.26 -2.60 10.09
C VAL A 167 -1.57 -3.90 9.35
N LEU A 168 -0.89 -4.98 9.73
CA LEU A 168 -1.19 -6.33 9.24
C LEU A 168 -1.48 -7.20 10.45
N ARG A 169 -2.66 -7.81 10.51
CA ARG A 169 -3.05 -8.73 11.57
C ARG A 169 -3.14 -10.14 11.01
N PHE A 170 -2.42 -11.07 11.63
CA PHE A 170 -2.45 -12.50 11.32
C PHE A 170 -3.09 -13.24 12.50
N CYS A 171 -4.13 -14.02 12.24
CA CYS A 171 -4.82 -14.83 13.23
C CYS A 171 -5.06 -16.26 12.70
N ALA A 172 -5.20 -17.20 13.62
CA ALA A 172 -5.69 -18.54 13.38
C ALA A 172 -6.85 -18.85 14.34
N ASP A 173 -7.71 -19.80 13.98
CA ASP A 173 -8.80 -20.27 14.85
C ASP A 173 -8.36 -21.29 15.92
N ARG A 174 -7.05 -21.58 16.00
CA ARG A 174 -6.44 -22.38 17.05
C ARG A 174 -5.21 -21.65 17.63
N PRO A 175 -5.04 -21.65 18.97
CA PRO A 175 -3.86 -21.09 19.63
C PRO A 175 -2.54 -21.68 19.11
N GLY A 176 -1.46 -20.90 19.15
CA GLY A 176 -0.10 -21.30 18.79
C GLY A 176 0.14 -21.60 17.31
N MET A 177 -0.80 -21.30 16.41
CA MET A 177 -0.68 -21.67 14.99
C MET A 177 -0.01 -20.61 14.10
N ILE A 178 0.34 -19.43 14.64
CA ILE A 178 0.96 -18.35 13.86
C ILE A 178 2.49 -18.36 14.03
N SER A 179 3.19 -18.79 12.99
CA SER A 179 4.64 -18.67 12.85
C SER A 179 4.99 -17.93 11.56
N LEU A 180 5.76 -16.85 11.68
CA LEU A 180 6.04 -15.91 10.61
C LEU A 180 7.54 -15.64 10.48
N LYS A 181 8.03 -15.54 9.26
CA LYS A 181 9.32 -14.94 8.93
C LYS A 181 9.11 -13.70 8.09
N VAL A 182 9.49 -12.55 8.64
CA VAL A 182 9.32 -11.23 8.03
C VAL A 182 10.65 -10.76 7.44
N ARG A 183 10.60 -10.32 6.18
CA ARG A 183 11.69 -9.61 5.50
C ARG A 183 11.13 -8.36 4.81
N ILE A 184 11.85 -7.25 4.97
CA ILE A 184 11.65 -6.03 4.20
C ILE A 184 12.88 -5.84 3.30
N THR A 185 12.67 -5.42 2.05
CA THR A 185 13.77 -5.22 1.09
C THR A 185 13.34 -4.25 -0.01
N ARG A 186 14.30 -3.73 -0.78
CA ARG A 186 14.04 -2.99 -2.02
C ARG A 186 14.63 -3.69 -3.25
N ASP A 187 15.12 -4.93 -3.08
CA ASP A 187 16.01 -5.69 -3.98
C ASP A 187 17.33 -4.97 -4.27
N ARG A 188 17.24 -3.75 -4.81
CA ARG A 188 18.35 -2.85 -5.15
C ARG A 188 18.12 -1.46 -4.55
N TYR A 189 19.16 -0.63 -4.56
CA TYR A 189 19.05 0.80 -4.22
C TYR A 189 18.55 1.08 -2.79
N TYR A 190 19.00 0.25 -1.84
CA TYR A 190 18.96 0.48 -0.39
C TYR A 190 20.31 0.08 0.22
N ASP A 191 20.66 0.64 1.37
CA ASP A 191 21.99 0.44 1.96
C ASP A 191 22.06 -0.81 2.82
N ARG A 192 21.07 -1.01 3.69
CA ARG A 192 21.00 -2.15 4.61
C ARG A 192 19.62 -2.30 5.23
N VAL A 193 19.36 -3.49 5.78
CA VAL A 193 18.32 -3.70 6.79
C VAL A 193 19.01 -3.99 8.11
N ARG A 194 18.75 -3.17 9.13
CA ARG A 194 19.27 -3.39 10.48
C ARG A 194 18.17 -3.86 11.42
N LYS A 195 18.57 -4.59 12.46
CA LYS A 195 17.67 -4.94 13.57
C LYS A 195 17.27 -3.67 14.33
N GLU A 196 16.01 -3.62 14.75
CA GLU A 196 15.46 -2.62 15.69
C GLU A 196 14.92 -3.40 16.90
N PRO A 197 15.76 -3.69 17.91
CA PRO A 197 15.34 -4.47 19.07
C PRO A 197 14.20 -3.77 19.84
N PRO A 198 13.32 -4.55 20.50
CA PRO A 198 13.37 -6.01 20.61
C PRO A 198 12.74 -6.77 19.43
N ASN A 199 11.95 -6.10 18.58
CA ASN A 199 10.93 -6.74 17.77
C ASN A 199 10.75 -6.14 16.36
N GLY A 200 11.74 -5.47 15.79
CA GLY A 200 11.61 -4.82 14.49
C GLY A 200 12.83 -4.91 13.58
N LEU A 201 12.62 -4.47 12.33
CA LEU A 201 13.63 -4.30 11.29
C LEU A 201 13.49 -2.91 10.68
N MET A 202 14.60 -2.20 10.53
CA MET A 202 14.68 -0.90 9.87
C MET A 202 15.40 -1.05 8.53
N MET A 203 14.69 -0.81 7.43
CA MET A 203 15.27 -0.64 6.09
C MET A 203 15.74 0.82 5.92
N GLU A 204 16.96 0.99 5.45
CA GLU A 204 17.63 2.28 5.30
C GLU A 204 18.15 2.46 3.87
N GLY A 205 17.99 3.66 3.32
CA GLY A 205 18.66 4.01 2.06
C GLY A 205 18.45 5.44 1.63
N TYR A 206 18.93 5.73 0.42
CA TYR A 206 18.81 7.00 -0.28
C TYR A 206 17.99 6.81 -1.56
N CYS A 207 17.16 7.79 -1.91
CA CYS A 207 16.42 7.75 -3.18
C CYS A 207 17.34 7.96 -4.40
N GLY A 208 18.60 8.34 -4.17
CA GLY A 208 19.61 8.57 -5.20
C GLY A 208 19.43 9.91 -5.93
N GLY A 209 20.39 10.25 -6.78
CA GLY A 209 20.41 11.52 -7.51
C GLY A 209 20.83 12.71 -6.65
N GLU A 210 21.27 13.78 -7.31
CA GLU A 210 21.67 15.02 -6.63
C GLU A 210 20.52 15.58 -5.78
N GLY A 211 20.79 15.81 -4.49
CA GLY A 211 19.82 16.32 -3.53
C GLY A 211 18.69 15.34 -3.15
N GLY A 212 18.79 14.06 -3.52
CA GLY A 212 17.75 13.05 -3.25
C GLY A 212 17.53 12.81 -1.76
N SER A 213 16.28 12.52 -1.39
CA SER A 213 15.89 12.27 0.00
C SER A 213 16.46 10.96 0.55
N ILE A 214 16.71 10.94 1.85
CA ILE A 214 16.95 9.72 2.62
C ILE A 214 15.58 9.11 2.94
N PHE A 215 15.45 7.78 2.88
CA PHE A 215 14.26 7.08 3.33
C PHE A 215 14.56 6.10 4.46
N ARG A 216 13.54 5.85 5.29
CA ARG A 216 13.51 4.83 6.35
C ARG A 216 12.18 4.10 6.27
N SER A 217 12.20 2.80 6.55
CA SER A 217 10.98 2.04 6.80
C SER A 217 11.20 1.05 7.93
N LEU A 218 10.35 1.13 8.95
CA LEU A 218 10.39 0.28 10.13
C LEU A 218 9.20 -0.67 10.09
N VAL A 219 9.45 -1.97 10.16
CA VAL A 219 8.42 -2.97 10.48
C VAL A 219 8.70 -3.54 11.86
N ALA A 220 7.68 -3.59 12.73
CA ALA A 220 7.76 -4.19 14.05
C ALA A 220 6.60 -5.17 14.29
N ALA A 221 6.85 -6.24 15.04
CA ALA A 221 5.86 -7.28 15.33
C ALA A 221 5.40 -7.26 16.80
N GLN A 222 4.10 -7.44 17.01
CA GLN A 222 3.48 -7.60 18.31
C GLN A 222 2.76 -8.95 18.35
N PRO A 223 3.46 -10.02 18.78
CA PRO A 223 2.83 -11.33 18.93
C PRO A 223 2.00 -11.41 20.22
N GLU A 224 0.90 -12.14 20.15
CA GLU A 224 0.13 -12.63 21.30
C GLU A 224 0.56 -14.07 21.56
N GLY A 225 1.26 -14.31 22.66
CA GLY A 225 1.92 -15.59 22.91
C GLY A 225 3.17 -15.81 22.04
N GLY A 226 3.68 -17.04 22.04
CA GLY A 226 4.83 -17.44 21.22
C GLY A 226 6.16 -16.79 21.61
N THR A 227 7.12 -16.84 20.66
CA THR A 227 8.44 -16.22 20.80
C THR A 227 8.78 -15.33 19.61
N ILE A 228 9.65 -14.34 19.83
CA ILE A 228 10.15 -13.45 18.77
C ILE A 228 11.68 -13.42 18.78
N ARG A 229 12.30 -13.48 17.59
CA ARG A 229 13.75 -13.42 17.42
C ARG A 229 14.14 -12.58 16.21
N LEU A 230 15.21 -11.80 16.36
CA LEU A 230 15.83 -11.05 15.27
C LEU A 230 17.14 -11.76 14.86
N ILE A 231 17.18 -12.35 13.66
CA ILE A 231 18.32 -13.12 13.16
C ILE A 231 18.69 -12.58 11.78
N GLY A 232 19.94 -12.12 11.62
CA GLY A 232 20.36 -11.40 10.41
C GLY A 232 19.43 -10.22 10.10
N GLU A 233 18.96 -10.15 8.85
CA GLU A 233 17.96 -9.21 8.35
C GLU A 233 16.55 -9.82 8.33
N SER A 234 16.20 -10.59 9.36
CA SER A 234 14.90 -11.27 9.45
C SER A 234 14.36 -11.22 10.87
N LEU A 235 13.05 -11.09 10.94
CA LEU A 235 12.27 -11.16 12.16
C LEU A 235 11.47 -12.46 12.11
N LEU A 236 11.62 -13.28 13.14
CA LEU A 236 10.93 -14.55 13.30
C LEU A 236 9.96 -14.44 14.46
N VAL A 237 8.71 -14.86 14.23
CA VAL A 237 7.75 -15.16 15.29
C VAL A 237 7.41 -16.64 15.19
N GLU A 238 7.36 -17.33 16.32
CA GLU A 238 7.02 -18.76 16.38
C GLU A 238 5.93 -19.00 17.41
N GLU A 239 5.00 -19.88 17.06
CA GLU A 239 3.95 -20.42 17.94
C GLU A 239 3.11 -19.35 18.66
N ALA A 240 2.80 -18.25 17.97
CA ALA A 240 1.90 -17.22 18.47
C ALA A 240 0.43 -17.57 18.20
N ASP A 241 -0.48 -17.03 19.02
CA ASP A 241 -1.92 -17.11 18.80
C ASP A 241 -2.35 -16.15 17.69
N ALA A 242 -1.74 -14.96 17.68
CA ALA A 242 -1.91 -13.95 16.66
C ALA A 242 -0.69 -13.03 16.60
N VAL A 243 -0.50 -12.32 15.49
CA VAL A 243 0.57 -11.33 15.32
C VAL A 243 0.03 -10.09 14.65
N THR A 244 0.31 -8.92 15.22
CA THR A 244 0.14 -7.63 14.55
C THR A 244 1.50 -7.11 14.09
N LEU A 245 1.67 -6.88 12.79
CA LEU A 245 2.80 -6.13 12.25
C LEU A 245 2.39 -4.66 12.05
N LEU A 246 3.27 -3.75 12.47
CA LEU A 246 3.14 -2.32 12.28
C LEU A 246 4.28 -1.85 11.40
N LEU A 247 3.96 -1.22 10.27
CA LEU A 247 4.94 -0.69 9.33
C LEU A 247 4.78 0.83 9.19
N SER A 248 5.88 1.55 9.39
CA SER A 248 5.97 2.97 9.06
C SER A 248 7.05 3.21 8.00
N ALA A 249 6.97 4.36 7.35
CA ALA A 249 8.03 4.86 6.48
C ALA A 249 8.09 6.38 6.55
N ALA A 250 9.26 6.94 6.32
CA ALA A 250 9.51 8.37 6.35
C ALA A 250 10.68 8.73 5.43
N THR A 251 10.70 9.97 4.95
CA THR A 251 11.81 10.51 4.18
C THR A 251 12.23 11.90 4.68
N THR A 252 13.41 12.36 4.26
CA THR A 252 13.87 13.74 4.52
C THR A 252 13.07 14.81 3.78
N PHE A 253 12.15 14.43 2.88
CA PHE A 253 11.20 15.38 2.30
C PHE A 253 10.20 15.91 3.35
N ARG A 254 9.79 15.07 4.31
CA ARG A 254 8.83 15.45 5.37
C ARG A 254 9.44 15.60 6.75
N TYR A 255 10.45 14.79 7.07
CA TYR A 255 10.97 14.68 8.41
C TYR A 255 12.48 14.96 8.42
N ALA A 256 12.91 15.89 9.27
CA ALA A 256 14.34 16.16 9.43
C ALA A 256 15.12 14.90 9.84
N ASP A 257 14.50 14.04 10.67
CA ASP A 257 15.03 12.74 11.06
C ASP A 257 13.99 11.63 10.77
N PRO A 258 14.12 10.93 9.62
CA PRO A 258 13.23 9.83 9.27
C PRO A 258 13.30 8.61 10.22
N ASP A 259 14.43 8.38 10.90
CA ASP A 259 14.58 7.23 11.82
C ASP A 259 13.70 7.44 13.05
N THR A 260 13.83 8.63 13.68
CA THR A 260 12.99 9.03 14.81
C THR A 260 11.51 9.10 14.43
N ALA A 261 11.18 9.57 13.22
CA ALA A 261 9.81 9.61 12.74
C ALA A 261 9.20 8.20 12.63
N CYS A 262 9.91 7.26 12.00
CA CYS A 262 9.46 5.88 11.85
C CYS A 262 9.21 5.22 13.21
N ARG A 263 10.15 5.37 14.15
CA ARG A 263 10.03 4.85 15.52
C ARG A 263 8.84 5.45 16.26
N SER A 264 8.66 6.76 16.16
CA SER A 264 7.57 7.45 16.87
C SER A 264 6.19 6.97 16.42
N MET A 265 5.99 6.82 15.09
CA MET A 265 4.74 6.28 14.53
C MET A 265 4.47 4.85 15.01
N VAL A 266 5.46 3.96 14.89
CA VAL A 266 5.32 2.56 15.32
C VAL A 266 5.13 2.44 16.83
N HIS A 267 5.89 3.17 17.65
CA HIS A 267 5.74 3.13 19.11
C HIS A 267 4.40 3.70 19.58
N ALA A 268 3.87 4.73 18.93
CA ALA A 268 2.56 5.26 19.25
C ALA A 268 1.45 4.25 18.92
N ALA A 269 1.49 3.66 17.73
CA ALA A 269 0.54 2.62 17.31
C ALA A 269 0.65 1.36 18.20
N ALA A 270 1.86 0.96 18.58
CA ALA A 270 2.14 -0.20 19.42
C ALA A 270 1.53 -0.12 20.84
N ARG A 271 1.15 1.07 21.32
CA ARG A 271 0.47 1.25 22.61
C ARG A 271 -1.04 0.96 22.53
N LYS A 272 -1.58 0.81 21.33
CA LYS A 272 -3.00 0.53 21.08
C LYS A 272 -3.19 -0.96 20.83
N GLN A 273 -4.35 -1.47 21.23
CA GLN A 273 -4.77 -2.81 20.81
C GLN A 273 -5.15 -2.80 19.33
N TYR A 274 -5.04 -3.94 18.65
CA TYR A 274 -5.42 -4.09 17.25
C TYR A 274 -6.84 -3.56 16.96
N GLU A 275 -7.81 -3.94 17.80
CA GLU A 275 -9.20 -3.52 17.65
C GLU A 275 -9.37 -1.99 17.77
N GLN A 276 -8.51 -1.31 18.53
CA GLN A 276 -8.52 0.15 18.60
C GLN A 276 -7.99 0.78 17.31
N LEU A 277 -6.84 0.31 16.81
CA LEU A 277 -6.27 0.78 15.54
C LEU A 277 -7.28 0.65 14.39
N LYS A 278 -7.93 -0.51 14.30
CA LYS A 278 -8.94 -0.80 13.29
C LYS A 278 -10.16 0.10 13.40
N ARG A 279 -10.70 0.30 14.60
CA ARG A 279 -11.87 1.18 14.82
C ARG A 279 -11.56 2.63 14.44
N GLU A 280 -10.40 3.15 14.83
CA GLU A 280 -10.00 4.52 14.53
C GLU A 280 -9.76 4.72 13.02
N HIS A 281 -9.11 3.76 12.35
CA HIS A 281 -8.98 3.72 10.89
C HIS A 281 -10.33 3.75 10.17
N ILE A 282 -11.23 2.82 10.51
CA ILE A 282 -12.55 2.72 9.86
C ILE A 282 -13.36 4.00 10.11
N SER A 283 -13.31 4.57 11.32
CA SER A 283 -14.01 5.81 11.65
C SER A 283 -13.52 6.99 10.82
N GLU A 284 -12.21 7.14 10.66
CA GLU A 284 -11.61 8.21 9.85
C GLU A 284 -11.97 8.03 8.38
N TYR A 285 -11.75 6.82 7.83
CA TYR A 285 -12.04 6.51 6.44
C TYR A 285 -13.50 6.75 6.09
N ARG A 286 -14.43 6.24 6.91
CA ARG A 286 -15.87 6.38 6.68
C ARG A 286 -16.35 7.82 6.77
N SER A 287 -15.64 8.70 7.49
CA SER A 287 -15.97 10.13 7.53
C SER A 287 -15.86 10.79 6.15
N LEU A 288 -15.03 10.21 5.26
CA LEU A 288 -14.87 10.63 3.87
C LEU A 288 -15.73 9.77 2.93
N PHE A 289 -15.58 8.44 3.01
CA PHE A 289 -16.19 7.51 2.05
C PHE A 289 -17.72 7.53 2.10
N SER A 290 -18.30 7.68 3.30
CA SER A 290 -19.76 7.62 3.48
C SER A 290 -20.48 8.90 3.06
N THR A 291 -19.76 9.92 2.57
CA THR A 291 -20.34 11.20 2.15
C THR A 291 -21.17 11.09 0.87
N LEU A 292 -20.87 10.11 0.02
CA LEU A 292 -21.60 9.83 -1.21
C LEU A 292 -22.04 8.37 -1.24
N SER A 293 -23.23 8.12 -1.77
CA SER A 293 -23.73 6.77 -2.05
C SER A 293 -24.40 6.79 -3.41
N LEU A 294 -24.05 5.83 -4.24
CA LEU A 294 -24.67 5.59 -5.54
C LEU A 294 -25.31 4.21 -5.49
N SER A 295 -26.62 4.15 -5.71
CA SER A 295 -27.36 2.90 -5.88
C SER A 295 -27.89 2.85 -7.30
N LEU A 296 -27.47 1.83 -8.04
CA LEU A 296 -27.99 1.49 -9.35
C LEU A 296 -28.65 0.12 -9.18
N SER A 297 -29.91 -0.02 -9.57
CA SER A 297 -30.56 -1.32 -9.61
C SER A 297 -29.86 -2.20 -10.65
N ALA A 298 -29.26 -3.31 -10.21
CA ALA A 298 -28.87 -4.38 -11.10
C ALA A 298 -30.11 -5.22 -11.46
N GLU A 299 -30.20 -5.72 -12.69
CA GLU A 299 -31.14 -6.80 -12.99
C GLU A 299 -30.75 -8.03 -12.15
N ASP A 300 -31.74 -8.69 -11.53
CA ASP A 300 -31.54 -9.86 -10.67
C ASP A 300 -30.67 -10.96 -11.33
N SER A 301 -30.63 -11.02 -12.67
CA SER A 301 -29.83 -11.95 -13.46
C SER A 301 -28.31 -11.81 -13.33
N LEU A 302 -27.81 -10.73 -12.72
CA LEU A 302 -26.38 -10.53 -12.44
C LEU A 302 -25.97 -10.98 -11.03
N THR A 303 -26.93 -11.34 -10.17
CA THR A 303 -26.66 -11.91 -8.84
C THR A 303 -26.28 -13.39 -8.98
N GLY A 304 -24.97 -13.67 -9.08
CA GLY A 304 -24.47 -15.05 -9.22
C GLY A 304 -23.47 -15.27 -10.36
N LEU A 305 -22.98 -14.20 -11.01
CA LEU A 305 -21.83 -14.33 -11.89
C LEU A 305 -20.60 -14.66 -11.04
N ASP A 306 -20.22 -15.94 -11.03
CA ASP A 306 -18.93 -16.38 -10.53
C ASP A 306 -17.84 -15.58 -11.25
N GLY A 307 -17.05 -14.79 -10.50
CA GLY A 307 -15.93 -13.99 -11.01
C GLY A 307 -14.76 -14.81 -11.56
N GLY A 308 -15.02 -16.05 -12.00
CA GLY A 308 -14.07 -17.03 -12.49
C GLY A 308 -14.63 -17.81 -13.67
N SER A 309 -14.95 -17.13 -14.78
CA SER A 309 -14.94 -17.79 -16.08
C SER A 309 -13.68 -17.37 -16.82
N SER A 310 -12.86 -18.37 -17.14
CA SER A 310 -11.62 -18.25 -17.87
C SER A 310 -11.84 -17.53 -19.21
N CYS A 311 -11.23 -16.36 -19.39
CA CYS A 311 -10.89 -15.87 -20.73
C CYS A 311 -9.72 -16.70 -21.30
N ALA A 312 -9.95 -17.99 -21.53
CA ALA A 312 -9.17 -18.76 -22.48
C ALA A 312 -9.95 -18.72 -23.80
N GLY A 313 -9.82 -17.61 -24.51
CA GLY A 313 -10.23 -17.54 -25.91
C GLY A 313 -9.30 -18.44 -26.70
N GLU A 314 -9.83 -19.55 -27.19
CA GLU A 314 -9.22 -20.35 -28.24
C GLU A 314 -8.97 -19.44 -29.45
N LEU A 315 -7.69 -19.21 -29.76
CA LEU A 315 -7.27 -18.72 -31.06
C LEU A 315 -7.35 -19.91 -32.02
N SER A 316 -8.45 -20.01 -32.76
CA SER A 316 -8.54 -20.75 -34.03
C SER A 316 -8.16 -19.84 -35.19
#